data_AF-A0A0C3KMD5-F1
#
_entry.id   AF-A0A0C3KMD5-F1
#
_cell.length_a   1.000
_cell.length_b   1.000
_cell.length_c   1.000
_cell.angle_alpha   90.00
_cell.angle_beta   90.00
_cell.angle_gamma   90.00
#
_symmetry.space_group_name_H-M   'P 1'
#
loop_
_entity.id
_entity.type
_entity.pdbx_description
1 polymer ?
#
loop_
_entity_poly.entity_id
_entity_poly.type
_entity_poly.pdbx_seq_one_letter_code
_entity_poly.pdbx_strand_id
1 'polypeptide(L)'
;RGPKDVGGLIDRSTTPIPKGDSRLLVAPYSKVANALGAQSDTALNEKSDGASLSVEDSQRSLPGPDLIDQINEFLGAKLLPNLRRFLADPDKVLALCNNIVYYIVAPSMKTKSRTLEVDRPIMDIMAEMVKIPAALKAWRAPVSEAFTDTRFFNASPASSTRWRPLVKTLMESDKTVIAELIGKITGAPSANIFANREYEMLLRSLNLRRLSFALFAGDRNQYLAQLPAIQEKLVDLLRSSTLAPVVLSEVYLCLRVLLCRLSPHNMNSFWPVILTEMFRVFEQCISSPPADGSEDLLVVMAACKFLDLVLVLQTEEFQVYARLSTPQGRLLTPGTISHQWMFVTDTVDAVYRPEAWIPESVMDQLAEIIVDLPDLREHHEHGDNAITGAALVSSVMERAGSGLVNGSAASATAIRRPLLSSIRSIDSIKDLVPFFSHVSLFSYESVYSSAVTAVGSSIGGLAAVDGAVDWEAVEQGLLEEMFEGR
;
A
#
# COMPACT_ATOMS: atom_id res chain seq x y z
N ARG A 1 -2.61 29.86 61.68
CA ARG A 1 -2.23 29.52 63.07
C ARG A 1 -2.88 28.17 63.40
N GLY A 2 -2.20 27.23 64.08
CA GLY A 2 -2.83 26.06 64.72
C GLY A 2 -3.56 26.47 66.03
N PRO A 3 -4.04 25.55 66.90
CA PRO A 3 -3.63 24.14 67.12
C PRO A 3 -4.61 23.09 66.50
N LYS A 4 -4.46 21.74 66.48
CA LYS A 4 -3.93 20.68 67.40
C LYS A 4 -4.87 20.37 68.60
N ASP A 5 -5.06 19.15 69.11
CA ASP A 5 -4.67 17.76 68.74
C ASP A 5 -5.95 16.86 68.75
N VAL A 6 -6.04 15.55 68.38
CA VAL A 6 -5.35 14.27 68.76
C VAL A 6 -5.64 13.26 67.60
N GLY A 7 -5.04 12.07 67.31
CA GLY A 7 -4.17 11.08 68.00
C GLY A 7 -4.97 9.81 68.38
N GLY A 8 -4.53 8.55 68.24
CA GLY A 8 -3.28 7.93 67.74
C GLY A 8 -3.42 6.38 67.64
N LEU A 9 -2.30 5.63 67.52
CA LEU A 9 -2.18 4.15 67.28
C LEU A 9 -2.64 3.69 65.87
N ILE A 10 -1.95 2.88 65.04
CA ILE A 10 -0.72 2.02 65.12
C ILE A 10 -0.95 0.71 65.92
N ASP A 11 -0.71 -0.54 65.45
CA ASP A 11 -0.01 -1.09 64.27
C ASP A 11 -0.58 -2.48 63.81
N ARG A 12 -0.04 -3.05 62.72
CA ARG A 12 0.19 -4.49 62.37
C ARG A 12 -0.68 -5.59 63.01
N SER A 13 -1.20 -6.58 62.26
CA SER A 13 -0.40 -7.51 61.42
C SER A 13 -1.26 -8.51 60.61
N THR A 14 -0.80 -8.91 59.40
CA THR A 14 -1.41 -10.02 58.62
C THR A 14 -0.39 -10.74 57.73
N THR A 15 0.06 -11.94 58.12
CA THR A 15 0.87 -12.89 57.31
C THR A 15 0.79 -14.31 57.91
N PRO A 16 1.10 -15.40 57.17
CA PRO A 16 0.75 -15.73 55.79
C PRO A 16 0.19 -17.19 55.70
N ILE A 17 0.63 -18.02 54.73
CA ILE A 17 0.48 -19.51 54.60
C ILE A 17 -0.80 -20.01 53.89
N PRO A 18 -0.74 -20.90 52.86
CA PRO A 18 0.37 -21.21 51.93
C PRO A 18 -0.04 -21.28 50.43
N LYS A 19 0.88 -21.76 49.59
CA LYS A 19 0.76 -21.93 48.13
C LYS A 19 0.07 -23.25 47.73
N GLY A 20 -0.44 -23.30 46.51
CA GLY A 20 -0.71 -24.52 45.74
C GLY A 20 -0.27 -24.33 44.28
N ASP A 21 0.35 -25.35 43.66
CA ASP A 21 1.02 -25.20 42.36
C ASP A 21 0.08 -25.30 41.15
N SER A 22 0.00 -24.22 40.36
CA SER A 22 -0.60 -24.23 39.02
C SER A 22 0.39 -24.68 37.96
N ARG A 23 0.81 -25.96 38.01
CA ARG A 23 1.49 -26.64 36.91
C ARG A 23 0.58 -27.70 36.29
N LEU A 24 -0.10 -27.34 35.21
CA LEU A 24 -0.75 -28.30 34.31
C LEU A 24 -0.22 -28.12 32.88
N LEU A 25 0.18 -29.24 32.27
CA LEU A 25 0.81 -29.26 30.96
C LEU A 25 -0.22 -29.06 29.85
N VAL A 26 0.19 -28.35 28.80
CA VAL A 26 -0.49 -28.39 27.50
C VAL A 26 -0.30 -29.80 26.91
N ALA A 27 -1.41 -30.46 26.60
CA ALA A 27 -1.43 -31.70 25.82
C ALA A 27 -2.49 -31.56 24.69
N PRO A 28 -2.18 -31.95 23.44
CA PRO A 28 -3.04 -31.64 22.30
C PRO A 28 -4.23 -32.59 22.19
N TYR A 29 -5.44 -32.02 22.06
CA TYR A 29 -6.65 -32.78 21.74
C TYR A 29 -6.61 -33.29 20.30
N SER A 30 -6.64 -34.61 20.15
CA SER A 30 -7.01 -35.30 18.90
C SER A 30 -7.85 -36.53 19.25
N LYS A 31 -8.66 -37.02 18.29
CA LYS A 31 -9.61 -38.16 18.42
C LYS A 31 -10.90 -37.90 19.24
N VAL A 32 -11.80 -37.04 18.75
CA VAL A 32 -13.26 -37.23 18.94
C VAL A 32 -14.00 -36.90 17.64
N ALA A 33 -13.95 -37.79 16.66
CA ALA A 33 -14.68 -37.66 15.38
C ALA A 33 -14.78 -39.00 14.63
N ASN A 34 -15.31 -40.05 15.28
CA ASN A 34 -15.59 -41.33 14.59
C ASN A 34 -16.63 -42.19 15.36
N ALA A 35 -17.85 -41.69 15.51
CA ALA A 35 -18.96 -42.40 16.14
C ALA A 35 -20.34 -41.80 15.77
N LEU A 36 -20.77 -41.95 14.51
CA LEU A 36 -22.15 -41.78 14.03
C LEU A 36 -22.20 -42.20 12.55
N GLY A 37 -22.79 -43.36 12.21
CA GLY A 37 -22.80 -43.83 10.82
C GLY A 37 -22.96 -45.34 10.60
N ALA A 38 -23.73 -46.06 11.43
CA ALA A 38 -24.04 -47.47 11.19
C ALA A 38 -25.37 -47.88 11.83
N GLN A 39 -26.39 -48.16 10.99
CA GLN A 39 -27.52 -49.11 11.15
C GLN A 39 -28.77 -48.62 10.39
N SER A 40 -29.03 -49.18 9.20
CA SER A 40 -30.38 -49.44 8.67
C SER A 40 -30.32 -50.21 7.34
N ASP A 41 -30.14 -51.54 7.41
CA ASP A 41 -30.35 -52.42 6.26
C ASP A 41 -31.85 -52.72 6.08
N THR A 42 -32.43 -52.30 4.96
CA THR A 42 -33.65 -52.91 4.40
C THR A 42 -33.59 -52.85 2.88
N ALA A 43 -33.40 -54.01 2.23
CA ALA A 43 -33.38 -54.11 0.78
C ALA A 43 -34.79 -54.37 0.22
N LEU A 44 -35.16 -53.65 -0.83
CA LEU A 44 -36.11 -54.11 -1.85
C LEU A 44 -35.53 -53.80 -3.23
N ASN A 45 -35.80 -54.71 -4.17
CA ASN A 45 -35.16 -54.77 -5.48
C ASN A 45 -36.21 -54.58 -6.58
N GLU A 46 -36.05 -53.55 -7.39
CA GLU A 46 -36.67 -53.46 -8.72
C GLU A 46 -35.60 -53.26 -9.79
N LYS A 47 -35.84 -53.83 -10.97
CA LYS A 47 -34.83 -54.01 -12.02
C LYS A 47 -35.28 -53.35 -13.32
N SER A 48 -34.45 -52.48 -13.87
CA SER A 48 -34.56 -52.01 -15.25
C SER A 48 -33.17 -51.94 -15.90
N ASP A 49 -33.01 -52.65 -17.02
CA ASP A 49 -31.74 -52.72 -17.76
C ASP A 49 -31.63 -51.52 -18.74
N GLY A 50 -30.45 -50.88 -18.85
CA GLY A 50 -30.32 -49.63 -19.62
C GLY A 50 -28.89 -49.13 -19.88
N ALA A 51 -28.17 -49.78 -20.81
CA ALA A 51 -26.99 -49.28 -21.53
C ALA A 51 -25.82 -48.69 -20.69
N SER A 52 -24.88 -49.54 -20.28
CA SER A 52 -23.57 -49.11 -19.78
C SER A 52 -22.69 -48.55 -20.91
N LEU A 53 -22.35 -47.27 -20.87
CA LEU A 53 -21.20 -46.72 -21.60
C LEU A 53 -19.93 -46.97 -20.77
N SER A 54 -18.99 -47.73 -21.33
CA SER A 54 -17.71 -48.02 -20.68
C SER A 54 -16.78 -46.80 -20.72
N VAL A 55 -16.73 -46.05 -19.63
CA VAL A 55 -15.61 -45.14 -19.35
C VAL A 55 -14.41 -45.99 -18.96
N GLU A 56 -13.25 -45.75 -19.56
CA GLU A 56 -12.04 -46.53 -19.28
C GLU A 56 -11.55 -46.24 -17.85
N ASP A 57 -11.53 -47.26 -17.00
CA ASP A 57 -11.10 -47.12 -15.62
C ASP A 57 -9.58 -47.01 -15.53
N SER A 58 -9.12 -45.80 -15.21
CA SER A 58 -7.75 -45.52 -14.79
C SER A 58 -7.74 -44.44 -13.71
N GLN A 59 -8.78 -44.39 -12.88
CA GLN A 59 -8.79 -43.52 -11.71
C GLN A 59 -8.00 -44.17 -10.57
N ARG A 60 -6.70 -43.85 -10.49
CA ARG A 60 -6.04 -43.86 -9.17
C ARG A 60 -6.85 -42.95 -8.26
N SER A 61 -7.40 -43.52 -7.19
CA SER A 61 -8.15 -42.78 -6.17
C SER A 61 -7.20 -41.82 -5.43
N LEU A 62 -7.09 -40.61 -5.95
CA LEU A 62 -6.32 -39.54 -5.33
C LEU A 62 -6.99 -39.12 -3.99
N PRO A 63 -6.21 -38.61 -3.02
CA PRO A 63 -6.74 -38.05 -1.79
C PRO A 63 -7.88 -37.03 -2.03
N GLY A 64 -8.83 -36.99 -1.09
CA GLY A 64 -9.93 -36.02 -1.10
C GLY A 64 -9.55 -34.55 -1.37
N PRO A 65 -8.48 -33.98 -0.76
CA PRO A 65 -8.06 -32.61 -1.08
C PRO A 65 -7.62 -32.44 -2.54
N ASP A 66 -6.76 -33.32 -3.06
CA ASP A 66 -6.26 -33.28 -4.43
C ASP A 66 -7.41 -33.28 -5.47
N LEU A 67 -8.51 -33.97 -5.17
CA LEU A 67 -9.71 -33.99 -6.02
C LEU A 67 -10.50 -32.66 -5.96
N ILE A 68 -10.58 -32.03 -4.79
CA ILE A 68 -11.24 -30.72 -4.62
C ILE A 68 -10.49 -29.64 -5.42
N ASP A 69 -9.16 -29.64 -5.39
CA ASP A 69 -8.35 -28.68 -6.14
C ASP A 69 -8.48 -28.89 -7.66
N GLN A 70 -8.49 -30.14 -8.13
CA GLN A 70 -8.77 -30.47 -9.55
C GLN A 70 -10.17 -30.00 -9.99
N ILE A 71 -11.19 -30.13 -9.13
CA ILE A 71 -12.54 -29.62 -9.41
C ILE A 71 -12.51 -28.10 -9.52
N ASN A 72 -11.86 -27.40 -8.58
CA ASN A 72 -11.78 -25.94 -8.60
C ASN A 72 -11.00 -25.43 -9.83
N GLU A 73 -9.89 -26.07 -10.19
CA GLU A 73 -9.13 -25.76 -11.41
C GLU A 73 -9.97 -25.99 -12.67
N PHE A 74 -10.72 -27.09 -12.76
CA PHE A 74 -11.63 -27.35 -13.88
C PHE A 74 -12.73 -26.28 -13.99
N LEU A 75 -13.32 -25.87 -12.86
CA LEU A 75 -14.36 -24.84 -12.82
C LEU A 75 -13.85 -23.49 -13.37
N GLY A 76 -12.68 -23.06 -12.92
CA GLY A 76 -12.03 -21.83 -13.39
C GLY A 76 -11.51 -21.93 -14.83
N ALA A 77 -10.66 -22.92 -15.13
CA ALA A 77 -9.92 -22.99 -16.38
C ALA A 77 -10.72 -23.57 -17.57
N LYS A 78 -11.83 -24.31 -17.34
CA LYS A 78 -12.61 -24.97 -18.40
C LYS A 78 -14.09 -24.59 -18.39
N LEU A 79 -14.78 -24.70 -17.25
CA LEU A 79 -16.23 -24.54 -17.22
C LEU A 79 -16.66 -23.08 -17.43
N LEU A 80 -16.20 -22.15 -16.57
CA LEU A 80 -16.64 -20.75 -16.60
C LEU A 80 -16.36 -20.02 -17.94
N PRO A 81 -15.15 -20.11 -18.54
CA PRO A 81 -14.86 -19.50 -19.85
C PRO A 81 -15.75 -20.00 -20.99
N ASN A 82 -16.19 -21.26 -20.92
CA ASN A 82 -17.03 -21.89 -21.94
C ASN A 82 -18.52 -21.94 -21.54
N LEU A 83 -18.92 -21.38 -20.40
CA LEU A 83 -20.25 -21.61 -19.81
C LEU A 83 -21.38 -21.20 -20.77
N ARG A 84 -21.24 -20.04 -21.44
CA ARG A 84 -22.19 -19.55 -22.47
C ARG A 84 -22.32 -20.45 -23.70
N ARG A 85 -21.34 -21.33 -23.95
CA ARG A 85 -21.31 -22.26 -25.09
C ARG A 85 -22.05 -23.56 -24.80
N PHE A 86 -22.14 -23.95 -23.53
CA PHE A 86 -22.91 -25.11 -23.07
C PHE A 86 -24.31 -24.71 -22.56
N LEU A 87 -24.44 -23.48 -22.04
CA LEU A 87 -25.63 -22.99 -21.35
C LEU A 87 -25.97 -21.58 -21.88
N ALA A 88 -26.79 -21.54 -22.94
CA ALA A 88 -27.21 -20.30 -23.60
C ALA A 88 -28.25 -19.48 -22.81
N ASP A 89 -28.85 -20.10 -21.79
CA ASP A 89 -29.91 -19.55 -20.95
C ASP A 89 -29.31 -18.73 -19.78
N PRO A 90 -29.53 -17.40 -19.73
CA PRO A 90 -28.87 -16.53 -18.76
C PRO A 90 -29.31 -16.77 -17.31
N ASP A 91 -30.55 -17.23 -17.08
CA ASP A 91 -31.05 -17.51 -15.73
C ASP A 91 -30.45 -18.82 -15.20
N LYS A 92 -30.25 -19.82 -16.06
CA LYS A 92 -29.50 -21.03 -15.71
C LYS A 92 -28.02 -20.75 -15.47
N VAL A 93 -27.41 -19.84 -16.24
CA VAL A 93 -26.03 -19.35 -16.00
C VAL A 93 -25.93 -18.68 -14.63
N LEU A 94 -26.88 -17.80 -14.28
CA LEU A 94 -26.92 -17.16 -12.97
C LEU A 94 -27.13 -18.19 -11.84
N ALA A 95 -28.04 -19.15 -12.01
CA ALA A 95 -28.27 -20.21 -11.02
C ALA A 95 -27.02 -21.06 -10.75
N LEU A 96 -26.27 -21.43 -11.80
CA LEU A 96 -24.99 -22.14 -11.63
C LEU A 96 -23.94 -21.27 -10.91
N CYS A 97 -23.82 -20.00 -11.29
CA CYS A 97 -22.86 -19.08 -10.65
C CYS A 97 -23.21 -18.84 -9.17
N ASN A 98 -24.50 -18.72 -8.83
CA ASN A 98 -24.96 -18.66 -7.43
C ASN A 98 -24.55 -19.91 -6.63
N ASN A 99 -24.68 -21.11 -7.21
CA ASN A 99 -24.26 -22.35 -6.57
C ASN A 99 -22.73 -22.43 -6.37
N ILE A 100 -21.93 -22.05 -7.39
CA ILE A 100 -20.47 -21.98 -7.27
C ILE A 100 -20.07 -20.98 -6.17
N VAL A 101 -20.72 -19.81 -6.12
CA VAL A 101 -20.48 -18.81 -5.07
C VAL A 101 -20.84 -19.35 -3.69
N TYR A 102 -22.00 -20.00 -3.54
CA TYR A 102 -22.50 -20.49 -2.26
C TYR A 102 -21.66 -21.65 -1.69
N TYR A 103 -21.29 -22.63 -2.52
CA TYR A 103 -20.60 -23.84 -2.08
C TYR A 103 -19.06 -23.75 -2.07
N ILE A 104 -18.46 -22.83 -2.84
CA ILE A 104 -16.99 -22.79 -3.03
C ILE A 104 -16.41 -21.43 -2.63
N VAL A 105 -16.91 -20.32 -3.20
CA VAL A 105 -16.30 -18.99 -3.01
C VAL A 105 -16.55 -18.44 -1.60
N ALA A 106 -17.82 -18.42 -1.17
CA ALA A 106 -18.24 -17.79 0.08
C ALA A 106 -17.70 -18.51 1.34
N PRO A 107 -17.56 -19.85 1.39
CA PRO A 107 -16.86 -20.53 2.47
C PRO A 107 -15.39 -20.10 2.59
N SER A 108 -14.63 -20.10 1.49
CA SER A 108 -13.19 -19.80 1.53
C SER A 108 -12.88 -18.34 1.84
N MET A 109 -13.70 -17.39 1.35
CA MET A 109 -13.61 -15.98 1.75
C MET A 109 -13.92 -15.75 3.25
N LYS A 110 -14.62 -16.69 3.90
CA LYS A 110 -14.99 -16.62 5.33
C LYS A 110 -14.01 -17.39 6.25
N THR A 111 -12.85 -17.78 5.72
CA THR A 111 -11.76 -18.40 6.48
C THR A 111 -11.29 -17.50 7.63
N LYS A 112 -11.14 -18.06 8.82
CA LYS A 112 -10.77 -17.36 10.07
C LYS A 112 -9.26 -17.04 10.19
N SER A 113 -8.61 -16.71 9.08
CA SER A 113 -7.22 -16.26 9.05
C SER A 113 -7.06 -14.80 9.52
N ARG A 114 -5.86 -14.42 9.95
CA ARG A 114 -5.44 -13.02 10.18
C ARG A 114 -5.34 -12.23 8.87
N THR A 115 -5.18 -12.93 7.75
CA THR A 115 -5.03 -12.41 6.39
C THR A 115 -6.24 -12.80 5.53
N LEU A 116 -6.61 -11.99 4.52
CA LEU A 116 -7.63 -12.38 3.54
C LEU A 116 -6.99 -13.09 2.32
N GLU A 117 -6.17 -14.11 2.58
CA GLU A 117 -5.64 -14.95 1.50
C GLU A 117 -6.72 -15.92 1.01
N VAL A 118 -6.83 -16.05 -0.31
CA VAL A 118 -7.81 -16.89 -1.00
C VAL A 118 -7.09 -17.74 -2.04
N ASP A 119 -7.37 -19.03 -2.04
CA ASP A 119 -6.65 -20.01 -2.85
C ASP A 119 -6.74 -19.70 -4.35
N ARG A 120 -5.65 -19.99 -5.06
CA ARG A 120 -5.50 -19.61 -6.47
C ARG A 120 -6.67 -20.08 -7.35
N PRO A 121 -7.13 -21.35 -7.30
CA PRO A 121 -8.26 -21.80 -8.13
C PRO A 121 -9.54 -21.01 -7.88
N ILE A 122 -9.75 -20.52 -6.65
CA ILE A 122 -10.96 -19.76 -6.26
C ILE A 122 -10.86 -18.31 -6.75
N MET A 123 -9.68 -17.71 -6.71
CA MET A 123 -9.42 -16.42 -7.35
C MET A 123 -9.56 -16.49 -8.87
N ASP A 124 -9.09 -17.58 -9.50
CA ASP A 124 -9.21 -17.80 -10.94
C ASP A 124 -10.68 -18.06 -11.35
N ILE A 125 -11.46 -18.81 -10.55
CA ILE A 125 -12.93 -18.91 -10.66
C ILE A 125 -13.60 -17.53 -10.64
N MET A 126 -13.23 -16.66 -9.69
CA MET A 126 -13.81 -15.32 -9.59
C MET A 126 -13.40 -14.42 -10.77
N ALA A 127 -12.14 -14.51 -11.22
CA ALA A 127 -11.62 -13.75 -12.34
C ALA A 127 -12.33 -14.09 -13.66
N GLU A 128 -12.77 -15.33 -13.87
CA GLU A 128 -13.63 -15.68 -15.01
C GLU A 128 -15.09 -15.29 -14.76
N MET A 129 -15.62 -15.43 -13.54
CA MET A 129 -17.02 -15.11 -13.24
C MET A 129 -17.35 -13.61 -13.41
N VAL A 130 -16.42 -12.69 -13.10
CA VAL A 130 -16.63 -11.24 -13.34
C VAL A 130 -16.81 -10.89 -14.81
N LYS A 131 -16.24 -11.68 -15.74
CA LYS A 131 -16.37 -11.50 -17.19
C LYS A 131 -17.74 -11.93 -17.73
N ILE A 132 -18.62 -12.47 -16.88
CA ILE A 132 -19.96 -12.97 -17.26
C ILE A 132 -21.02 -12.00 -16.74
N PRO A 133 -21.51 -11.03 -17.54
CA PRO A 133 -22.60 -10.12 -17.16
C PRO A 133 -23.84 -10.75 -16.50
N ALA A 134 -24.25 -11.96 -16.90
CA ALA A 134 -25.37 -12.67 -16.27
C ALA A 134 -25.09 -13.07 -14.81
N ALA A 135 -23.82 -13.27 -14.45
CA ALA A 135 -23.38 -13.65 -13.11
C ALA A 135 -23.19 -12.44 -12.16
N LEU A 136 -23.46 -11.20 -12.59
CA LEU A 136 -23.28 -9.98 -11.78
C LEU A 136 -23.93 -10.08 -10.39
N LYS A 137 -25.14 -10.65 -10.30
CA LYS A 137 -25.85 -10.84 -9.02
C LYS A 137 -25.22 -11.89 -8.11
N ALA A 138 -24.42 -12.83 -8.66
CA ALA A 138 -23.73 -13.87 -7.90
C ALA A 138 -22.41 -13.34 -7.29
N TRP A 139 -21.53 -12.77 -8.10
CA TRP A 139 -20.18 -12.39 -7.65
C TRP A 139 -20.10 -11.05 -6.92
N ARG A 140 -21.03 -10.12 -7.17
CA ARG A 140 -20.94 -8.73 -6.68
C ARG A 140 -20.85 -8.63 -5.15
N ALA A 141 -21.73 -9.34 -4.43
CA ALA A 141 -21.74 -9.29 -2.97
C ALA A 141 -20.45 -9.90 -2.36
N PRO A 142 -20.00 -11.11 -2.73
CA PRO A 142 -18.71 -11.65 -2.28
C PRO A 142 -17.50 -10.71 -2.50
N VAL A 143 -17.35 -10.11 -3.69
CA VAL A 143 -16.23 -9.19 -3.96
C VAL A 143 -16.34 -7.91 -3.12
N SER A 144 -17.56 -7.38 -2.93
CA SER A 144 -17.79 -6.18 -2.12
C SER A 144 -17.62 -6.43 -0.62
N GLU A 145 -18.03 -7.61 -0.11
CA GLU A 145 -17.79 -8.05 1.27
C GLU A 145 -16.28 -8.19 1.52
N ALA A 146 -15.58 -8.96 0.66
CA ALA A 146 -14.14 -9.19 0.75
C ALA A 146 -13.32 -7.89 0.71
N PHE A 147 -13.65 -6.97 -0.20
CA PHE A 147 -12.97 -5.68 -0.31
C PHE A 147 -13.24 -4.74 0.90
N THR A 148 -14.36 -4.93 1.59
CA THR A 148 -14.71 -4.15 2.80
C THR A 148 -14.09 -4.75 4.08
N ASP A 149 -13.66 -6.01 4.05
CA ASP A 149 -12.97 -6.68 5.17
C ASP A 149 -11.71 -5.90 5.61
N THR A 150 -11.46 -5.79 6.92
CA THR A 150 -10.27 -5.13 7.46
C THR A 150 -8.98 -5.87 7.15
N ARG A 151 -9.05 -7.19 6.89
CA ARG A 151 -7.92 -8.07 6.57
C ARG A 151 -7.54 -8.05 5.08
N PHE A 152 -8.25 -7.31 4.24
CA PHE A 152 -8.03 -7.28 2.78
C PHE A 152 -6.59 -6.92 2.41
N PHE A 153 -6.05 -5.87 3.04
CA PHE A 153 -4.67 -5.40 2.84
C PHE A 153 -3.62 -6.16 3.66
N ASN A 154 -4.05 -7.24 4.34
CA ASN A 154 -3.18 -8.17 5.05
C ASN A 154 -2.97 -9.47 4.26
N ALA A 155 -3.58 -9.60 3.07
CA ALA A 155 -3.14 -10.55 2.05
C ALA A 155 -1.81 -10.07 1.42
N SER A 156 -1.01 -10.99 0.88
CA SER A 156 0.30 -10.68 0.30
C SER A 156 0.22 -9.82 -0.98
N PRO A 157 1.30 -9.10 -1.35
CA PRO A 157 1.36 -8.32 -2.59
C PRO A 157 1.09 -9.14 -3.85
N ALA A 158 1.41 -10.44 -3.87
CA ALA A 158 1.08 -11.33 -4.99
C ALA A 158 -0.44 -11.43 -5.23
N SER A 159 -1.24 -11.48 -4.15
CA SER A 159 -2.71 -11.53 -4.23
C SER A 159 -3.33 -10.23 -4.74
N SER A 160 -2.65 -9.07 -4.58
CA SER A 160 -3.11 -7.79 -5.13
C SER A 160 -3.35 -7.83 -6.65
N THR A 161 -2.49 -8.55 -7.38
CA THR A 161 -2.58 -8.71 -8.85
C THR A 161 -3.87 -9.39 -9.29
N ARG A 162 -4.38 -10.35 -8.47
CA ARG A 162 -5.64 -11.07 -8.70
C ARG A 162 -6.85 -10.26 -8.25
N TRP A 163 -6.70 -9.45 -7.20
CA TRP A 163 -7.75 -8.54 -6.74
C TRP A 163 -7.97 -7.34 -7.67
N ARG A 164 -6.93 -6.84 -8.36
CA ARG A 164 -7.01 -5.69 -9.29
C ARG A 164 -8.15 -5.80 -10.32
N PRO A 165 -8.28 -6.88 -11.13
CA PRO A 165 -9.39 -7.01 -12.08
C PRO A 165 -10.75 -7.13 -11.40
N LEU A 166 -10.86 -7.83 -10.26
CA LEU A 166 -12.12 -7.98 -9.52
C LEU A 166 -12.63 -6.62 -9.00
N VAL A 167 -11.74 -5.82 -8.41
CA VAL A 167 -12.08 -4.47 -7.91
C VAL A 167 -12.35 -3.52 -9.07
N LYS A 168 -11.61 -3.58 -10.19
CA LYS A 168 -11.91 -2.81 -11.40
C LYS A 168 -13.36 -3.06 -11.87
N THR A 169 -13.73 -4.33 -12.09
CA THR A 169 -15.08 -4.66 -12.55
C THR A 169 -16.16 -4.35 -11.49
N LEU A 170 -15.84 -4.41 -10.19
CA LEU A 170 -16.74 -3.96 -9.13
C LEU A 170 -17.10 -2.47 -9.29
N MET A 171 -16.10 -1.60 -9.48
CA MET A 171 -16.27 -0.14 -9.64
C MET A 171 -16.96 0.24 -10.96
N GLU A 172 -16.69 -0.51 -12.03
CA GLU A 172 -17.36 -0.34 -13.33
C GLU A 172 -18.84 -0.76 -13.27
N SER A 173 -19.14 -1.85 -12.56
CA SER A 173 -20.50 -2.37 -12.42
C SER A 173 -21.43 -1.50 -11.57
N ASP A 174 -20.87 -0.71 -10.64
CA ASP A 174 -21.64 0.16 -9.76
C ASP A 174 -20.83 1.36 -9.26
N LYS A 175 -21.22 2.54 -9.76
CA LYS A 175 -20.58 3.83 -9.48
C LYS A 175 -20.87 4.36 -8.08
N THR A 176 -21.79 3.76 -7.32
CA THR A 176 -22.03 4.14 -5.91
C THR A 176 -20.87 3.74 -5.01
N VAL A 177 -20.15 2.65 -5.32
CA VAL A 177 -19.08 2.11 -4.47
C VAL A 177 -17.95 3.12 -4.26
N ILE A 178 -17.50 3.80 -5.33
CA ILE A 178 -16.47 4.85 -5.21
C ILE A 178 -17.00 6.10 -4.49
N ALA A 179 -18.28 6.47 -4.68
CA ALA A 179 -18.88 7.58 -3.95
C ALA A 179 -19.00 7.28 -2.44
N GLU A 180 -19.33 6.05 -2.06
CA GLU A 180 -19.29 5.60 -0.67
C GLU A 180 -17.88 5.65 -0.07
N LEU A 181 -16.84 5.24 -0.81
CA LEU A 181 -15.45 5.33 -0.33
C LEU A 181 -15.07 6.79 -0.04
N ILE A 182 -15.40 7.71 -0.95
CA ILE A 182 -15.16 9.16 -0.78
C ILE A 182 -15.94 9.70 0.44
N GLY A 183 -17.17 9.24 0.67
CA GLY A 183 -17.93 9.60 1.88
C GLY A 183 -17.32 9.04 3.17
N LYS A 184 -16.75 7.84 3.13
CA LYS A 184 -16.19 7.13 4.29
C LYS A 184 -14.84 7.69 4.78
N ILE A 185 -14.09 8.41 3.94
CA ILE A 185 -12.79 8.98 4.35
C ILE A 185 -12.90 10.26 5.20
N THR A 186 -13.98 11.04 5.08
CA THR A 186 -14.24 12.21 5.94
C THR A 186 -15.54 12.12 6.72
N GLY A 187 -16.06 10.91 6.95
CA GLY A 187 -17.20 10.67 7.83
C GLY A 187 -16.93 11.25 9.22
N ALA A 188 -17.96 11.86 9.83
CA ALA A 188 -17.82 12.55 11.11
C ALA A 188 -17.29 11.60 12.21
N PRO A 189 -16.37 12.05 13.09
CA PRO A 189 -16.02 11.31 14.31
C PRO A 189 -17.30 11.03 15.11
N SER A 190 -17.44 9.85 15.71
CA SER A 190 -18.69 9.55 16.40
C SER A 190 -18.85 10.43 17.65
N ALA A 191 -20.06 10.95 17.88
CA ALA A 191 -20.38 11.73 19.08
C ALA A 191 -20.47 10.88 20.36
N ASN A 192 -19.95 9.65 20.33
CA ASN A 192 -20.00 8.70 21.43
C ASN A 192 -18.71 8.77 22.24
N ILE A 193 -18.81 9.23 23.49
CA ILE A 193 -17.68 9.35 24.43
C ILE A 193 -16.99 8.01 24.77
N PHE A 194 -17.58 6.87 24.39
CA PHE A 194 -17.00 5.53 24.54
C PHE A 194 -16.37 4.97 23.24
N ALA A 195 -16.33 5.75 22.16
CA ALA A 195 -15.68 5.32 20.92
C ALA A 195 -14.15 5.38 21.02
N ASN A 196 -13.46 4.32 20.59
CA ASN A 196 -12.01 4.35 20.47
C ASN A 196 -11.61 5.20 19.25
N ARG A 197 -11.07 6.40 19.50
CA ARG A 197 -10.56 7.33 18.48
C ARG A 197 -9.45 6.72 17.63
N GLU A 198 -8.56 5.91 18.20
CA GLU A 198 -7.47 5.24 17.46
C GLU A 198 -8.07 4.27 16.44
N TYR A 199 -9.09 3.50 16.85
CA TYR A 199 -9.81 2.58 15.97
C TYR A 199 -10.62 3.31 14.89
N GLU A 200 -11.23 4.47 15.19
CA GLU A 200 -11.84 5.32 14.16
C GLU A 200 -10.81 5.82 13.13
N MET A 201 -9.61 6.22 13.57
CA MET A 201 -8.55 6.66 12.67
C MET A 201 -7.97 5.50 11.84
N LEU A 202 -7.82 4.30 12.42
CA LEU A 202 -7.45 3.08 11.71
C LEU A 202 -8.50 2.68 10.65
N LEU A 203 -9.79 2.78 10.97
CA LEU A 203 -10.85 2.51 9.99
C LEU A 203 -10.86 3.57 8.87
N ARG A 204 -10.57 4.84 9.19
CA ARG A 204 -10.41 5.92 8.19
C ARG A 204 -9.18 5.71 7.30
N SER A 205 -8.03 5.32 7.85
CA SER A 205 -6.81 5.05 7.07
C SER A 205 -7.00 3.85 6.13
N LEU A 206 -7.61 2.76 6.61
CA LEU A 206 -8.01 1.63 5.76
C LEU A 206 -9.00 2.03 4.65
N ASN A 207 -9.90 3.00 4.88
CA ASN A 207 -10.81 3.51 3.84
C ASN A 207 -10.09 4.39 2.80
N LEU A 208 -9.07 5.17 3.20
CA LEU A 208 -8.17 5.84 2.25
C LEU A 208 -7.38 4.83 1.43
N ARG A 209 -6.92 3.73 2.03
CA ARG A 209 -6.25 2.63 1.31
C ARG A 209 -7.18 1.92 0.32
N ARG A 210 -8.46 1.69 0.68
CA ARG A 210 -9.49 1.19 -0.25
C ARG A 210 -9.71 2.14 -1.42
N LEU A 211 -9.84 3.45 -1.17
CA LEU A 211 -9.95 4.45 -2.24
C LEU A 211 -8.70 4.42 -3.14
N SER A 212 -7.50 4.36 -2.55
CA SER A 212 -6.22 4.26 -3.27
C SER A 212 -6.17 3.03 -4.19
N PHE A 213 -6.53 1.84 -3.69
CA PHE A 213 -6.55 0.63 -4.52
C PHE A 213 -7.64 0.67 -5.61
N ALA A 214 -8.82 1.23 -5.32
CA ALA A 214 -9.89 1.41 -6.31
C ALA A 214 -9.48 2.35 -7.46
N LEU A 215 -8.78 3.45 -7.13
CA LEU A 215 -8.20 4.38 -8.10
C LEU A 215 -7.09 3.71 -8.94
N PHE A 216 -6.21 2.94 -8.30
CA PHE A 216 -5.12 2.19 -8.95
C PHE A 216 -5.63 1.06 -9.89
N ALA A 217 -6.73 0.40 -9.52
CA ALA A 217 -7.33 -0.67 -10.29
C ALA A 217 -8.05 -0.17 -11.57
N GLY A 218 -8.56 1.06 -11.56
CA GLY A 218 -9.17 1.68 -12.73
C GLY A 218 -8.15 2.20 -13.76
N ASP A 219 -8.60 2.43 -14.98
CA ASP A 219 -7.79 2.91 -16.11
C ASP A 219 -7.33 4.38 -15.94
N ARG A 220 -6.31 4.77 -16.70
CA ARG A 220 -5.76 6.13 -16.67
C ARG A 220 -6.86 7.15 -17.00
N ASN A 221 -7.03 8.14 -16.13
CA ASN A 221 -8.10 9.14 -16.15
C ASN A 221 -9.55 8.61 -15.95
N GLN A 222 -9.77 7.34 -15.56
CA GLN A 222 -11.14 6.77 -15.42
C GLN A 222 -12.05 7.58 -14.46
N TYR A 223 -11.47 8.17 -13.42
CA TYR A 223 -12.21 8.79 -12.32
C TYR A 223 -12.25 10.33 -12.34
N LEU A 224 -12.00 10.98 -13.48
CA LEU A 224 -12.04 12.45 -13.60
C LEU A 224 -13.37 13.07 -13.15
N ALA A 225 -14.50 12.36 -13.30
CA ALA A 225 -15.81 12.84 -12.85
C ALA A 225 -15.95 12.85 -11.31
N GLN A 226 -15.21 11.98 -10.61
CA GLN A 226 -15.16 11.91 -9.14
C GLN A 226 -14.02 12.77 -8.56
N LEU A 227 -13.05 13.15 -9.39
CA LEU A 227 -11.84 13.86 -8.97
C LEU A 227 -12.12 15.12 -8.13
N PRO A 228 -13.10 16.00 -8.43
CA PRO A 228 -13.37 17.16 -7.59
C PRO A 228 -13.73 16.80 -6.14
N ALA A 229 -14.52 15.75 -5.93
CA ALA A 229 -14.91 15.28 -4.59
C ALA A 229 -13.75 14.56 -3.87
N ILE A 230 -12.90 13.85 -4.61
CA ILE A 230 -11.64 13.28 -4.06
C ILE A 230 -10.70 14.42 -3.64
N GLN A 231 -10.53 15.44 -4.49
CA GLN A 231 -9.70 16.60 -4.22
C GLN A 231 -10.20 17.36 -2.97
N GLU A 232 -11.50 17.65 -2.88
CA GLU A 232 -12.12 18.25 -1.69
C GLU A 232 -11.75 17.48 -0.42
N LYS A 233 -11.94 16.15 -0.41
CA LYS A 233 -11.73 15.35 0.80
C LYS A 233 -10.28 15.12 1.18
N LEU A 234 -9.37 15.04 0.20
CA LEU A 234 -7.94 15.00 0.49
C LEU A 234 -7.43 16.39 0.98
N VAL A 235 -7.98 17.50 0.48
CA VAL A 235 -7.67 18.86 0.97
C VAL A 235 -8.17 19.09 2.39
N ASP A 236 -9.39 18.65 2.71
CA ASP A 236 -9.95 18.71 4.08
C ASP A 236 -9.05 17.96 5.08
N LEU A 237 -8.48 16.82 4.65
CA LEU A 237 -7.57 16.02 5.46
C LEU A 237 -6.18 16.67 5.61
N LEU A 238 -5.54 17.11 4.52
CA LEU A 238 -4.22 17.78 4.56
C LEU A 238 -4.24 19.01 5.48
N ARG A 239 -5.29 19.84 5.42
CA ARG A 239 -5.44 21.05 6.24
C ARG A 239 -5.73 20.77 7.72
N SER A 240 -5.99 19.52 8.13
CA SER A 240 -6.37 19.18 9.49
C SER A 240 -5.16 19.01 10.40
N SER A 241 -4.76 20.06 11.12
CA SER A 241 -3.67 20.07 12.10
C SER A 241 -3.89 19.18 13.34
N THR A 242 -4.91 18.31 13.36
CA THR A 242 -5.16 17.31 14.41
C THR A 242 -5.47 15.92 13.85
N LEU A 243 -5.14 15.69 12.57
CA LEU A 243 -5.22 14.40 11.91
C LEU A 243 -4.15 13.45 12.47
N ALA A 244 -4.51 12.19 12.72
CA ALA A 244 -3.55 11.20 13.21
C ALA A 244 -2.51 10.86 12.13
N PRO A 245 -1.22 10.65 12.47
CA PRO A 245 -0.16 10.36 11.50
C PRO A 245 -0.48 9.19 10.57
N VAL A 246 -1.08 8.12 11.09
CA VAL A 246 -1.54 6.94 10.32
C VAL A 246 -2.57 7.26 9.23
N VAL A 247 -3.32 8.36 9.33
CA VAL A 247 -4.29 8.78 8.30
C VAL A 247 -3.62 9.69 7.27
N LEU A 248 -2.71 10.57 7.71
CA LEU A 248 -1.97 11.47 6.83
C LEU A 248 -0.97 10.72 5.93
N SER A 249 -0.36 9.63 6.42
CA SER A 249 0.49 8.77 5.58
C SER A 249 -0.29 8.08 4.45
N GLU A 250 -1.52 7.62 4.71
CA GLU A 250 -2.40 7.06 3.67
C GLU A 250 -2.97 8.14 2.72
N VAL A 251 -3.04 9.41 3.14
CA VAL A 251 -3.27 10.53 2.19
C VAL A 251 -2.12 10.61 1.20
N TYR A 252 -0.86 10.66 1.66
CA TYR A 252 0.31 10.68 0.77
C TYR A 252 0.42 9.43 -0.14
N LEU A 253 -0.03 8.25 0.31
CA LEU A 253 -0.18 7.06 -0.55
C LEU A 253 -1.23 7.29 -1.65
N CYS A 254 -2.40 7.84 -1.31
CA CYS A 254 -3.45 8.18 -2.27
C CYS A 254 -2.96 9.22 -3.29
N LEU A 255 -2.21 10.24 -2.87
CA LEU A 255 -1.61 11.22 -3.77
C LEU A 255 -0.64 10.59 -4.77
N ARG A 256 0.21 9.63 -4.35
CA ARG A 256 1.09 8.88 -5.27
C ARG A 256 0.29 8.09 -6.31
N VAL A 257 -0.81 7.45 -5.92
CA VAL A 257 -1.71 6.77 -6.87
C VAL A 257 -2.32 7.76 -7.87
N LEU A 258 -2.76 8.93 -7.42
CA LEU A 258 -3.32 9.95 -8.30
C LEU A 258 -2.28 10.43 -9.33
N LEU A 259 -1.01 10.62 -8.97
CA LEU A 259 0.06 10.94 -9.91
C LEU A 259 0.24 9.86 -10.99
N CYS A 260 0.15 8.57 -10.64
CA CYS A 260 0.28 7.48 -11.61
C CYS A 260 -0.95 7.32 -12.51
N ARG A 261 -2.16 7.50 -11.97
CA ARG A 261 -3.42 7.22 -12.70
C ARG A 261 -4.05 8.44 -13.39
N LEU A 262 -3.61 9.67 -13.09
CA LEU A 262 -4.06 10.89 -13.77
C LEU A 262 -3.02 11.44 -14.73
N SER A 263 -3.48 12.29 -15.66
CA SER A 263 -2.60 13.11 -16.50
C SER A 263 -2.20 14.38 -15.73
N PRO A 264 -0.93 14.85 -15.80
CA PRO A 264 -0.38 15.86 -14.89
C PRO A 264 -1.22 17.13 -14.70
N HIS A 265 -1.77 17.68 -15.79
CA HIS A 265 -2.65 18.85 -15.77
C HIS A 265 -3.85 18.78 -14.80
N ASN A 266 -4.32 17.58 -14.43
CA ASN A 266 -5.43 17.40 -13.48
C ASN A 266 -5.01 17.60 -12.01
N MET A 267 -3.70 17.65 -11.74
CA MET A 267 -3.13 17.92 -10.41
C MET A 267 -2.83 19.41 -10.18
N ASN A 268 -2.99 20.27 -11.19
CA ASN A 268 -2.59 21.68 -11.13
C ASN A 268 -3.33 22.50 -10.06
N SER A 269 -4.62 22.20 -9.82
CA SER A 269 -5.40 22.77 -8.71
C SER A 269 -4.91 22.33 -7.32
N PHE A 270 -4.13 21.24 -7.27
CA PHE A 270 -3.79 20.51 -6.06
C PHE A 270 -2.40 20.86 -5.53
N TRP A 271 -1.45 21.14 -6.42
CA TRP A 271 -0.06 21.43 -6.05
C TRP A 271 0.11 22.48 -4.95
N PRO A 272 -0.57 23.63 -4.93
CA PRO A 272 -0.38 24.62 -3.87
C PRO A 272 -0.68 24.08 -2.45
N VAL A 273 -1.68 23.19 -2.32
CA VAL A 273 -2.02 22.59 -1.01
C VAL A 273 -1.03 21.48 -0.64
N ILE A 274 -0.62 20.63 -1.60
CA ILE A 274 0.41 19.62 -1.36
C ILE A 274 1.73 20.27 -0.92
N LEU A 275 2.19 21.29 -1.66
CA LEU A 275 3.45 22.00 -1.39
C LEU A 275 3.46 22.64 0.00
N THR A 276 2.35 23.29 0.40
CA THR A 276 2.20 23.88 1.73
C THR A 276 2.31 22.81 2.83
N GLU A 277 1.69 21.65 2.63
CA GLU A 277 1.69 20.58 3.64
C GLU A 277 3.01 19.81 3.70
N MET A 278 3.66 19.56 2.55
CA MET A 278 5.01 18.99 2.51
C MET A 278 6.01 19.91 3.18
N PHE A 279 5.95 21.21 2.92
CA PHE A 279 6.81 22.19 3.60
C PHE A 279 6.58 22.17 5.11
N ARG A 280 5.32 22.16 5.57
CA ARG A 280 5.00 22.04 7.00
C ARG A 280 5.59 20.79 7.64
N VAL A 281 5.44 19.62 7.02
CA VAL A 281 5.97 18.35 7.53
C VAL A 281 7.49 18.39 7.66
N PHE A 282 8.20 18.92 6.65
CA PHE A 282 9.66 18.98 6.69
C PHE A 282 10.20 20.12 7.57
N GLU A 283 9.54 21.28 7.63
CA GLU A 283 9.88 22.38 8.56
C GLU A 283 9.72 21.95 10.02
N GLN A 284 8.67 21.18 10.33
CA GLN A 284 8.50 20.55 11.63
C GLN A 284 9.63 19.54 11.91
N CYS A 285 9.99 18.70 10.94
CA CYS A 285 11.10 17.74 11.07
C CYS A 285 12.48 18.41 11.21
N ILE A 286 12.69 19.58 10.61
CA ILE A 286 13.89 20.43 10.78
C ILE A 286 13.93 21.04 12.19
N SER A 287 12.79 21.56 12.65
CA SER A 287 12.69 22.30 13.92
C SER A 287 12.64 21.39 15.15
N SER A 288 12.12 20.18 14.99
CA SER A 288 11.95 19.16 16.03
C SER A 288 11.88 17.77 15.38
N PRO A 289 13.04 17.15 15.07
CA PRO A 289 13.07 15.81 14.48
C PRO A 289 12.24 14.79 15.30
N PRO A 290 11.46 13.91 14.64
CA PRO A 290 10.71 12.88 15.34
C PRO A 290 11.63 11.97 16.18
N ALA A 291 11.18 11.63 17.39
CA ALA A 291 11.85 10.62 18.20
C ALA A 291 11.74 9.23 17.56
N ASP A 292 12.75 8.38 17.80
CA ASP A 292 12.75 6.97 17.40
C ASP A 292 11.45 6.28 17.90
N GLY A 293 10.80 5.54 17.00
CA GLY A 293 9.50 4.89 17.26
C GLY A 293 8.26 5.81 17.28
N SER A 294 8.37 7.12 17.00
CA SER A 294 7.17 8.00 16.89
C SER A 294 6.32 7.67 15.65
N GLU A 295 4.99 7.74 15.77
CA GLU A 295 4.08 7.66 14.62
C GLU A 295 4.33 8.75 13.57
N ASP A 296 4.93 9.89 13.95
CA ASP A 296 5.27 10.99 13.02
C ASP A 296 6.26 10.54 11.93
N LEU A 297 7.09 9.52 12.21
CA LEU A 297 7.98 8.90 11.24
C LEU A 297 7.21 8.35 10.02
N LEU A 298 5.97 7.89 10.21
CA LEU A 298 5.10 7.43 9.12
C LEU A 298 4.75 8.57 8.15
N VAL A 299 4.58 9.79 8.66
CA VAL A 299 4.24 10.98 7.85
C VAL A 299 5.48 11.49 7.12
N VAL A 300 6.63 11.59 7.80
CA VAL A 300 7.89 12.01 7.15
C VAL A 300 8.28 11.01 6.06
N MET A 301 8.25 9.70 6.34
CA MET A 301 8.53 8.67 5.34
C MET A 301 7.55 8.73 4.15
N ALA A 302 6.24 8.93 4.39
CA ALA A 302 5.25 9.02 3.32
C ALA A 302 5.41 10.29 2.47
N ALA A 303 5.78 11.42 3.07
CA ALA A 303 6.12 12.65 2.37
C ALA A 303 7.42 12.52 1.56
N CYS A 304 8.45 11.84 2.09
CA CYS A 304 9.67 11.50 1.35
C CYS A 304 9.38 10.59 0.16
N LYS A 305 8.59 9.52 0.33
CA LYS A 305 8.14 8.63 -0.76
C LYS A 305 7.33 9.38 -1.82
N PHE A 306 6.54 10.38 -1.43
CA PHE A 306 5.82 11.24 -2.37
C PHE A 306 6.78 12.14 -3.17
N LEU A 307 7.75 12.79 -2.50
CA LEU A 307 8.77 13.61 -3.15
C LEU A 307 9.62 12.78 -4.14
N ASP A 308 10.08 11.60 -3.70
CA ASP A 308 10.84 10.62 -4.50
C ASP A 308 10.10 10.26 -5.81
N LEU A 309 8.80 9.93 -5.73
CA LEU A 309 7.99 9.70 -6.94
C LEU A 309 7.89 10.95 -7.83
N VAL A 310 7.68 12.14 -7.25
CA VAL A 310 7.58 13.39 -8.03
C VAL A 310 8.89 13.71 -8.76
N LEU A 311 10.05 13.44 -8.13
CA LEU A 311 11.37 13.60 -8.74
C LEU A 311 11.66 12.57 -9.83
N VAL A 312 11.09 11.36 -9.73
CA VAL A 312 11.13 10.34 -10.80
C VAL A 312 10.23 10.71 -11.99
N LEU A 313 9.05 11.28 -11.73
CA LEU A 313 8.09 11.68 -12.77
C LEU A 313 8.48 12.99 -13.48
N GLN A 314 9.10 13.94 -12.77
CA GLN A 314 9.57 15.24 -13.29
C GLN A 314 8.49 16.12 -13.95
N THR A 315 7.22 15.99 -13.59
CA THR A 315 6.10 16.73 -14.23
C THR A 315 6.31 18.23 -14.20
N GLU A 316 6.34 18.87 -15.37
CA GLU A 316 6.65 20.30 -15.54
C GLU A 316 5.84 21.21 -14.62
N GLU A 317 4.55 20.91 -14.42
CA GLU A 317 3.67 21.73 -13.60
C GLU A 317 4.08 21.75 -12.12
N PHE A 318 4.63 20.64 -11.60
CA PHE A 318 5.21 20.62 -10.25
C PHE A 318 6.44 21.53 -10.19
N GLN A 319 7.33 21.47 -11.18
CA GLN A 319 8.54 22.29 -11.21
C GLN A 319 8.20 23.78 -11.21
N VAL A 320 7.16 24.17 -11.96
CA VAL A 320 6.64 25.55 -11.99
C VAL A 320 6.11 25.97 -10.63
N TYR A 321 5.23 25.18 -9.99
CA TYR A 321 4.71 25.56 -8.66
C TYR A 321 5.80 25.55 -7.58
N ALA A 322 6.70 24.55 -7.55
CA ALA A 322 7.78 24.46 -6.58
C ALA A 322 8.76 25.65 -6.65
N ARG A 323 9.05 26.15 -7.86
CA ARG A 323 9.87 27.37 -8.09
C ARG A 323 9.13 28.69 -7.86
N LEU A 324 7.79 28.68 -7.74
CA LEU A 324 6.97 29.86 -7.44
C LEU A 324 6.56 29.94 -5.96
N SER A 325 6.55 28.82 -5.24
CA SER A 325 6.22 28.76 -3.81
C SER A 325 7.40 29.11 -2.88
N THR A 326 8.61 29.30 -3.40
CA THR A 326 9.76 29.80 -2.62
C THR A 326 9.41 31.16 -1.97
N PRO A 327 9.43 31.29 -0.63
CA PRO A 327 9.00 32.51 0.03
C PRO A 327 9.93 33.68 -0.31
N GLN A 328 9.36 34.76 -0.85
CA GLN A 328 10.04 35.93 -1.43
C GLN A 328 10.69 36.86 -0.36
N GLY A 329 11.20 36.29 0.73
CA GLY A 329 11.45 36.98 2.01
C GLY A 329 12.84 36.86 2.63
N ARG A 330 13.76 36.03 2.11
CA ARG A 330 15.19 36.13 2.47
C ARG A 330 15.85 37.21 1.60
N LEU A 331 16.31 38.29 2.23
CA LEU A 331 17.09 39.35 1.58
C LEU A 331 18.50 38.82 1.25
N LEU A 332 18.63 38.16 0.10
CA LEU A 332 19.90 37.96 -0.58
C LEU A 332 20.02 38.94 -1.76
N THR A 333 21.24 39.15 -2.25
CA THR A 333 21.61 40.31 -3.07
C THR A 333 20.83 40.43 -4.39
N PRO A 334 20.47 41.66 -4.83
CA PRO A 334 19.75 41.88 -6.08
C PRO A 334 20.63 41.47 -7.28
N GLY A 335 20.34 40.28 -7.80
CA GLY A 335 21.10 39.62 -8.86
C GLY A 335 20.90 38.10 -8.84
N THR A 336 20.78 37.50 -7.65
CA THR A 336 20.54 36.06 -7.49
C THR A 336 19.05 35.79 -7.35
N ILE A 337 18.37 35.55 -8.48
CA ILE A 337 17.03 34.93 -8.44
C ILE A 337 17.27 33.42 -8.27
N SER A 338 17.23 32.94 -7.03
CA SER A 338 17.37 31.51 -6.71
C SER A 338 16.17 30.72 -7.24
N HIS A 339 16.23 30.31 -8.51
CA HIS A 339 15.28 29.40 -9.16
C HIS A 339 15.44 27.92 -8.70
N GLN A 340 16.12 27.71 -7.58
CA GLN A 340 16.38 26.42 -6.95
C GLN A 340 15.06 25.82 -6.45
N TRP A 341 14.93 24.49 -6.52
CA TRP A 341 13.72 23.85 -5.97
C TRP A 341 13.75 23.90 -4.45
N MET A 342 12.63 24.25 -3.84
CA MET A 342 12.46 24.31 -2.38
C MET A 342 12.95 23.04 -1.66
N PHE A 343 12.73 21.85 -2.25
CA PHE A 343 13.08 20.59 -1.60
C PHE A 343 14.48 20.05 -1.92
N VAL A 344 15.01 20.27 -3.13
CA VAL A 344 16.27 19.66 -3.60
C VAL A 344 17.13 20.65 -4.37
N THR A 345 18.44 20.47 -4.35
CA THR A 345 19.34 21.28 -5.17
C THR A 345 19.34 20.76 -6.61
N ASP A 346 18.79 21.54 -7.55
CA ASP A 346 18.76 21.23 -9.00
C ASP A 346 19.88 21.93 -9.81
N THR A 347 20.84 22.56 -9.12
CA THR A 347 22.02 23.21 -9.71
C THR A 347 23.24 22.28 -9.69
N VAL A 348 24.31 22.69 -10.40
CA VAL A 348 25.59 21.97 -10.49
C VAL A 348 26.25 21.73 -9.12
N ASP A 349 25.91 22.53 -8.12
CA ASP A 349 26.39 22.44 -6.75
C ASP A 349 25.95 21.14 -6.04
N ALA A 350 24.91 20.47 -6.54
CA ALA A 350 24.52 19.12 -6.10
C ALA A 350 25.63 18.08 -6.35
N VAL A 351 26.46 18.30 -7.38
CA VAL A 351 27.63 17.47 -7.74
C VAL A 351 28.93 18.10 -7.19
N TYR A 352 29.08 19.41 -7.33
CA TYR A 352 30.32 20.15 -7.04
C TYR A 352 30.09 21.21 -5.96
N ARG A 353 29.95 20.78 -4.70
CA ARG A 353 29.74 21.69 -3.56
C ARG A 353 30.93 22.65 -3.39
N PRO A 354 30.71 23.99 -3.37
CA PRO A 354 31.75 24.98 -3.10
C PRO A 354 32.36 24.87 -1.68
N GLU A 355 33.56 25.41 -1.49
CA GLU A 355 34.28 25.41 -0.19
C GLU A 355 33.52 26.09 0.97
N ALA A 356 32.58 26.98 0.64
CA ALA A 356 31.69 27.66 1.58
C ALA A 356 30.21 27.36 1.28
N TRP A 357 29.89 26.10 0.93
CA TRP A 357 28.52 25.64 0.73
C TRP A 357 27.67 25.80 2.01
N ILE A 358 26.41 26.17 1.82
CA ILE A 358 25.36 26.19 2.83
C ILE A 358 24.13 25.54 2.17
N PRO A 359 23.47 24.55 2.80
CA PRO A 359 22.31 23.92 2.20
C PRO A 359 21.10 24.88 2.17
N GLU A 360 20.69 25.33 0.99
CA GLU A 360 19.43 26.08 0.82
C GLU A 360 18.21 25.17 0.64
N SER A 361 18.38 23.94 0.13
CA SER A 361 17.28 22.99 -0.06
C SER A 361 16.88 22.28 1.22
N VAL A 362 15.60 21.90 1.35
CA VAL A 362 15.06 21.25 2.56
C VAL A 362 15.64 19.84 2.78
N MET A 363 15.90 19.06 1.72
CA MET A 363 16.51 17.73 1.86
C MET A 363 17.98 17.82 2.29
N ASP A 364 18.75 18.78 1.74
CA ASP A 364 20.15 18.96 2.12
C ASP A 364 20.27 19.48 3.58
N GLN A 365 19.36 20.37 4.03
CA GLN A 365 19.27 20.80 5.44
C GLN A 365 18.92 19.66 6.39
N LEU A 366 17.96 18.81 6.03
CA LEU A 366 17.61 17.60 6.82
C LEU A 366 18.80 16.65 6.93
N ALA A 367 19.58 16.47 5.86
CA ALA A 367 20.77 15.61 5.87
C ALA A 367 21.79 16.05 6.93
N GLU A 368 22.11 17.34 7.01
CA GLU A 368 23.05 17.87 8.01
C GLU A 368 22.48 17.77 9.43
N ILE A 369 21.24 18.24 9.65
CA ILE A 369 20.61 18.25 10.97
C ILE A 369 20.47 16.84 11.58
N ILE A 370 20.10 15.84 10.77
CA ILE A 370 19.85 14.48 11.27
C ILE A 370 21.17 13.71 11.51
N VAL A 371 22.24 14.04 10.80
CA VAL A 371 23.59 13.50 11.06
C VAL A 371 24.14 14.00 12.40
N ASP A 372 23.93 15.28 12.72
CA ASP A 372 24.38 15.90 13.99
C ASP A 372 23.53 15.51 15.22
N LEU A 373 22.43 14.78 15.06
CA LEU A 373 21.63 14.28 16.20
C LEU A 373 22.45 13.26 17.03
N PRO A 374 22.46 13.38 18.38
CA PRO A 374 23.15 12.41 19.23
C PRO A 374 22.52 11.02 19.10
N ASP A 375 23.36 9.97 19.05
CA ASP A 375 22.87 8.59 19.09
C ASP A 375 22.34 8.23 20.49
N LEU A 376 21.01 8.23 20.63
CA LEU A 376 20.31 7.74 21.82
C LEU A 376 20.19 6.20 21.85
N ARG A 377 20.82 5.50 20.90
CA ARG A 377 20.93 4.04 20.87
C ARG A 377 21.99 3.57 21.88
N GLU A 378 21.64 3.63 23.16
CA GLU A 378 22.39 2.92 24.22
C GLU A 378 22.53 1.43 23.87
N HIS A 379 23.66 0.81 24.26
CA HIS A 379 24.07 -0.51 23.79
C HIS A 379 23.11 -1.66 24.20
N HIS A 380 22.11 -1.90 23.37
CA HIS A 380 21.32 -3.13 23.38
C HIS A 380 21.68 -4.02 22.18
N GLU A 381 22.68 -4.88 22.38
CA GLU A 381 22.96 -6.00 21.47
C GLU A 381 21.76 -6.96 21.46
N HIS A 382 20.96 -6.95 20.40
CA HIS A 382 20.01 -8.01 20.06
C HIS A 382 20.25 -8.42 18.60
N GLY A 383 20.39 -9.72 18.36
CA GLY A 383 21.03 -10.24 17.16
C GLY A 383 20.14 -10.43 15.93
N ASP A 384 20.82 -10.36 14.78
CA ASP A 384 20.54 -10.99 13.49
C ASP A 384 19.30 -10.61 12.65
N ASN A 385 19.58 -10.39 11.36
CA ASN A 385 18.68 -10.47 10.20
C ASN A 385 17.66 -9.34 9.93
N ALA A 386 17.79 -8.17 10.58
CA ALA A 386 17.26 -6.93 10.02
C ALA A 386 18.31 -6.26 9.10
N ILE A 387 18.14 -6.35 7.78
CA ILE A 387 18.86 -5.46 6.85
C ILE A 387 18.24 -4.08 7.01
N THR A 388 18.97 -3.13 7.60
CA THR A 388 18.46 -1.78 7.84
C THR A 388 18.13 -1.06 6.54
N GLY A 389 17.06 -0.27 6.54
CA GLY A 389 16.61 0.48 5.35
C GLY A 389 17.73 1.35 4.76
N ALA A 390 18.52 1.99 5.63
CA ALA A 390 19.71 2.75 5.27
C ALA A 390 20.74 1.94 4.46
N ALA A 391 21.07 0.70 4.88
CA ALA A 391 22.03 -0.14 4.16
C ALA A 391 21.48 -0.58 2.79
N LEU A 392 20.18 -0.85 2.70
CA LEU A 392 19.55 -1.25 1.44
C LEU A 392 19.46 -0.07 0.45
N VAL A 393 19.10 1.14 0.92
CA VAL A 393 19.16 2.38 0.12
C VAL A 393 20.59 2.63 -0.36
N SER A 394 21.59 2.58 0.52
CA SER A 394 22.99 2.71 0.11
C SER A 394 23.38 1.71 -0.98
N SER A 395 22.94 0.44 -0.89
CA SER A 395 23.21 -0.56 -1.94
C SER A 395 22.47 -0.32 -3.27
N VAL A 396 21.31 0.35 -3.24
CA VAL A 396 20.58 0.78 -4.45
C VAL A 396 21.27 1.99 -5.08
N MET A 397 21.77 2.92 -4.26
CA MET A 397 22.49 4.12 -4.67
C MET A 397 23.88 3.78 -5.23
N GLU A 398 24.64 2.89 -4.61
CA GLU A 398 25.90 2.35 -5.14
C GLU A 398 25.71 1.76 -6.54
N ARG A 399 24.64 0.97 -6.76
CA ARG A 399 24.32 0.39 -8.07
C ARG A 399 23.88 1.42 -9.11
N ALA A 400 23.45 2.61 -8.70
CA ALA A 400 23.13 3.70 -9.60
C ALA A 400 24.37 4.55 -9.94
N GLY A 401 25.16 4.95 -8.94
CA GLY A 401 26.37 5.77 -9.13
C GLY A 401 27.59 5.02 -9.68
N SER A 402 27.70 3.70 -9.50
CA SER A 402 28.84 2.89 -9.97
C SER A 402 28.95 2.78 -11.50
N GLY A 403 27.95 3.27 -12.25
CA GLY A 403 27.95 3.31 -13.72
C GLY A 403 29.08 4.10 -14.37
N LEU A 404 29.85 4.90 -13.62
CA LEU A 404 30.94 5.74 -14.12
C LEU A 404 32.35 5.31 -13.67
N VAL A 405 32.49 4.40 -12.70
CA VAL A 405 33.81 4.06 -12.12
C VAL A 405 34.61 3.09 -13.00
N ASN A 406 33.93 2.24 -13.77
CA ASN A 406 34.56 1.38 -14.77
C ASN A 406 34.27 1.93 -16.18
N GLY A 407 35.33 2.29 -16.93
CA GLY A 407 35.27 2.89 -18.27
C GLY A 407 34.77 1.98 -19.41
N SER A 408 33.86 1.05 -19.13
CA SER A 408 33.12 0.29 -20.13
C SER A 408 31.83 1.05 -20.46
N ALA A 409 31.76 1.64 -21.65
CA ALA A 409 30.60 2.40 -22.13
C ALA A 409 29.40 1.50 -22.50
N ALA A 410 29.01 0.60 -21.59
CA ALA A 410 27.74 -0.10 -21.65
C ALA A 410 26.63 0.91 -21.34
N SER A 411 25.98 1.43 -22.38
CA SER A 411 24.86 2.36 -22.28
C SER A 411 23.61 1.67 -21.72
N ALA A 412 23.64 1.40 -20.41
CA ALA A 412 22.45 1.10 -19.65
C ALA A 412 21.63 2.40 -19.58
N THR A 413 20.56 2.47 -20.37
CA THR A 413 19.58 3.56 -20.30
C THR A 413 19.06 3.65 -18.86
N ALA A 414 19.40 4.72 -18.15
CA ALA A 414 19.12 4.87 -16.73
C ALA A 414 17.62 5.17 -16.49
N ILE A 415 16.81 4.10 -16.54
CA ILE A 415 15.37 4.20 -16.26
C ILE A 415 15.18 4.61 -14.80
N ARG A 416 14.51 5.74 -14.60
CA ARG A 416 14.29 6.39 -13.29
C ARG A 416 13.26 5.60 -12.50
N ARG A 417 13.57 5.31 -11.24
CA ARG A 417 12.73 4.54 -10.31
C ARG A 417 12.82 5.11 -8.90
N PRO A 418 11.77 5.02 -8.05
CA PRO A 418 11.79 5.59 -6.70
C PRO A 418 12.83 4.91 -5.81
N LEU A 419 13.68 5.71 -5.17
CA LEU A 419 14.75 5.27 -4.27
C LEU A 419 14.20 4.60 -3.00
N LEU A 420 13.05 5.08 -2.50
CA LEU A 420 12.41 4.64 -1.25
C LEU A 420 11.39 3.51 -1.45
N SER A 421 11.26 3.00 -2.68
CA SER A 421 10.33 1.91 -3.05
C SER A 421 10.48 0.64 -2.20
N SER A 422 11.67 0.39 -1.66
CA SER A 422 12.04 -0.79 -0.89
C SER A 422 11.93 -0.64 0.64
N ILE A 423 11.79 0.58 1.16
CA ILE A 423 11.61 0.83 2.59
C ILE A 423 10.12 0.70 2.94
N ARG A 424 9.82 -0.11 3.96
CA ARG A 424 8.44 -0.40 4.39
C ARG A 424 8.05 0.36 5.65
N SER A 425 8.96 0.40 6.62
CA SER A 425 8.92 1.19 7.84
C SER A 425 10.32 1.72 8.15
N ILE A 426 10.39 2.72 9.04
CA ILE A 426 11.63 3.21 9.65
C ILE A 426 11.40 3.25 11.16
N ASP A 427 12.44 2.92 11.94
CA ASP A 427 12.38 2.98 13.41
C ASP A 427 13.04 4.26 13.93
N SER A 428 13.95 4.86 13.15
CA SER A 428 14.57 6.15 13.40
C SER A 428 14.46 7.06 12.18
N ILE A 429 14.41 8.38 12.42
CA ILE A 429 14.57 9.38 11.36
C ILE A 429 15.94 9.24 10.64
N LYS A 430 16.94 8.68 11.32
CA LYS A 430 18.28 8.40 10.76
C LYS A 430 18.25 7.36 9.63
N ASP A 431 17.24 6.49 9.55
CA ASP A 431 17.11 5.51 8.46
C ASP A 431 16.89 6.17 7.09
N LEU A 432 16.46 7.45 7.06
CA LEU A 432 16.28 8.25 5.83
C LEU A 432 17.50 9.12 5.46
N VAL A 433 18.56 9.19 6.27
CA VAL A 433 19.77 9.99 5.96
C VAL A 433 20.35 9.69 4.58
N PRO A 434 20.51 8.42 4.13
CA PRO A 434 21.02 8.14 2.79
C PRO A 434 20.16 8.75 1.67
N PHE A 435 18.84 8.84 1.86
CA PHE A 435 17.95 9.53 0.93
C PHE A 435 18.20 11.04 0.96
N PHE A 436 18.15 11.67 2.14
CA PHE A 436 18.36 13.12 2.29
C PHE A 436 19.71 13.58 1.70
N SER A 437 20.80 12.84 1.96
CA SER A 437 22.16 13.21 1.50
C SER A 437 22.36 13.13 -0.02
N HIS A 438 21.58 12.33 -0.75
CA HIS A 438 21.82 12.04 -2.17
C HIS A 438 20.65 12.35 -3.11
N VAL A 439 19.45 12.63 -2.62
CA VAL A 439 18.27 12.89 -3.47
C VAL A 439 18.46 14.10 -4.40
N SER A 440 19.16 15.15 -3.95
CA SER A 440 19.59 16.27 -4.79
C SER A 440 20.49 15.82 -5.96
N LEU A 441 21.49 14.98 -5.68
CA LEU A 441 22.41 14.43 -6.69
C LEU A 441 21.67 13.54 -7.70
N PHE A 442 20.85 12.58 -7.24
CA PHE A 442 20.08 11.71 -8.13
C PHE A 442 19.05 12.47 -8.96
N SER A 443 18.40 13.50 -8.39
CA SER A 443 17.53 14.41 -9.15
C SER A 443 18.30 15.06 -10.30
N TYR A 444 19.42 15.72 -10.00
CA TYR A 444 20.29 16.36 -10.98
C TYR A 444 20.76 15.38 -12.07
N GLU A 445 21.43 14.29 -11.70
CA GLU A 445 21.94 13.29 -12.65
C GLU A 445 20.84 12.72 -13.54
N SER A 446 19.64 12.48 -13.01
CA SER A 446 18.53 11.92 -13.78
C SER A 446 17.97 12.89 -14.84
N VAL A 447 17.96 14.20 -14.57
CA VAL A 447 17.57 15.23 -15.55
C VAL A 447 18.58 15.27 -16.70
N TYR A 448 19.87 15.44 -16.40
CA TYR A 448 20.91 15.59 -17.43
C TYR A 448 21.16 14.30 -18.22
N SER A 449 21.08 13.13 -17.59
CA SER A 449 21.18 11.83 -18.29
C SER A 449 20.02 11.60 -19.26
N SER A 450 18.81 12.01 -18.89
CA SER A 450 17.62 11.93 -19.77
C SER A 450 17.74 12.87 -20.98
N ALA A 451 18.36 14.05 -20.79
CA ALA A 451 18.56 15.01 -21.88
C ALA A 451 19.57 14.50 -22.94
N VAL A 452 20.63 13.81 -22.52
CA VAL A 452 21.65 13.26 -23.44
C VAL A 452 21.08 12.15 -24.33
N THR A 453 20.24 11.26 -23.81
CA THR A 453 19.63 10.17 -24.60
C THR A 453 18.61 10.69 -25.62
N ALA A 454 17.85 11.73 -25.29
CA ALA A 454 16.86 12.32 -26.20
C ALA A 454 17.47 12.85 -27.52
N VAL A 455 18.66 13.45 -27.46
CA VAL A 455 19.36 13.99 -28.66
C VAL A 455 19.78 12.87 -29.63
N GLY A 456 20.18 11.71 -29.10
CA GLY A 456 20.62 10.57 -29.90
C GLY A 456 19.52 9.83 -30.67
N SER A 457 18.25 9.97 -30.27
CA SER A 457 17.11 9.23 -30.84
C SER A 457 16.34 9.99 -31.94
N SER A 458 16.95 11.01 -32.56
CA SER A 458 16.29 11.95 -33.48
C SER A 458 15.89 11.41 -34.87
N ILE A 459 16.01 10.09 -35.11
CA ILE A 459 15.53 9.40 -36.33
C ILE A 459 14.21 8.67 -36.04
N GLY A 460 13.16 9.44 -35.75
CA GLY A 460 11.81 8.92 -35.50
C GLY A 460 10.91 9.95 -34.82
N GLY A 461 9.87 10.42 -35.50
CA GLY A 461 8.95 11.41 -34.95
C GLY A 461 7.91 10.82 -34.00
N LEU A 462 7.55 11.59 -32.95
CA LEU A 462 6.41 11.39 -32.04
C LEU A 462 6.39 10.08 -31.21
N ALA A 463 7.37 9.88 -30.31
CA ALA A 463 7.15 9.30 -28.96
C ALA A 463 8.44 9.25 -28.12
N ALA A 464 8.64 10.18 -27.17
CA ALA A 464 9.58 10.03 -26.02
C ALA A 464 9.48 11.22 -25.02
N VAL A 465 8.37 11.34 -24.27
CA VAL A 465 8.33 12.20 -23.05
C VAL A 465 8.25 11.32 -21.80
N ASP A 466 7.41 10.28 -21.82
CA ASP A 466 7.34 9.25 -20.75
C ASP A 466 8.51 8.25 -20.76
N GLY A 467 9.48 8.41 -21.67
CA GLY A 467 10.43 7.36 -22.09
C GLY A 467 11.56 6.97 -21.12
N ALA A 468 11.52 7.43 -19.87
CA ALA A 468 12.59 7.24 -18.89
C ALA A 468 12.10 6.86 -17.48
N VAL A 469 10.84 6.45 -17.29
CA VAL A 469 10.29 6.05 -15.99
C VAL A 469 10.02 4.55 -15.94
N ASP A 470 10.45 3.91 -14.84
CA ASP A 470 10.21 2.49 -14.57
C ASP A 470 8.80 2.32 -14.01
N TRP A 471 7.80 2.39 -14.90
CA TRP A 471 6.39 2.28 -14.55
C TRP A 471 6.03 0.92 -13.93
N GLU A 472 6.79 -0.14 -14.21
CA GLU A 472 6.60 -1.46 -13.60
C GLU A 472 7.06 -1.43 -12.13
N ALA A 473 8.25 -0.91 -11.84
CA ALA A 473 8.71 -0.72 -10.45
C ALA A 473 7.83 0.28 -9.66
N VAL A 474 7.30 1.32 -10.31
CA VAL A 474 6.37 2.28 -9.68
C VAL A 474 5.02 1.63 -9.36
N GLU A 475 4.40 0.90 -10.31
CA GLU A 475 3.14 0.20 -10.03
C GLU A 475 3.34 -0.95 -9.02
N GLN A 476 4.44 -1.70 -9.09
CA GLN A 476 4.76 -2.75 -8.12
C GLN A 476 5.00 -2.18 -6.72
N GLY A 477 5.80 -1.12 -6.57
CA GLY A 477 6.08 -0.53 -5.25
C GLY A 477 4.83 0.00 -4.54
N LEU A 478 3.87 0.57 -5.31
CA LEU A 478 2.57 0.97 -4.78
C LEU A 478 1.69 -0.22 -4.37
N LEU A 479 1.73 -1.32 -5.13
CA LEU A 479 1.02 -2.55 -4.78
C LEU A 479 1.62 -3.26 -3.57
N GLU A 480 2.94 -3.30 -3.45
CA GLU A 480 3.61 -3.82 -2.26
C GLU A 480 3.22 -3.01 -1.02
N GLU A 481 3.34 -1.68 -1.05
CA GLU A 481 3.01 -0.83 0.10
C GLU A 481 1.53 -0.90 0.53
N MET A 482 0.62 -1.14 -0.41
CA MET A 482 -0.80 -1.38 -0.09
C MET A 482 -1.04 -2.73 0.60
N PHE A 483 -0.23 -3.77 0.34
CA PHE A 483 -0.46 -5.15 0.77
C PHE A 483 0.65 -5.70 1.70
N GLU A 484 1.31 -4.83 2.47
CA GLU A 484 2.37 -5.22 3.42
C GLU A 484 1.85 -6.01 4.64
N GLY A 485 0.56 -5.89 4.97
CA GLY A 485 -0.04 -6.50 6.16
C GLY A 485 0.47 -5.94 7.49
N ARG A 486 0.18 -4.65 7.73
CA ARG A 486 0.37 -3.99 9.03
C ARG A 486 -0.52 -4.61 10.11
#